data_AF-A0A3Q0NFH0-F1
#
_entry.id   AF-A0A3Q0NFH0-F1
#
_cell.length_a   1.000
_cell.length_b   1.000
_cell.length_c   1.000
_cell.angle_alpha   90.00
_cell.angle_beta   90.00
_cell.angle_gamma   90.00
#
_symmetry.space_group_name_H-M   'P 1'
#
loop_
_entity.id
_entity.type
_entity.pdbx_description
1 polymer ?
#
loop_
_entity_poly.entity_id
_entity_poly.type
_entity_poly.pdbx_seq_one_letter_code
_entity_poly.pdbx_strand_id
1 'polypeptide(L)'
;MNVNAETEDATLLLDGLLQNVAIIRFDTNKKVTYANALFAEAMGYSEEEMLKLSHPDLCFPDFVQSASYKAMWTNLLAGQKFQNKIERKNARGERVWFEATYIPIIREDTVVGVAKIATDITRREETVHDFASGLKSMATNLKEHSSVGKTRSEALLELVKSITKESNENTDTLHDLQTEAQNIHGIINTINGIASQTNLLALNAAIEAARAGDAGRGFSVVAEEVRKLSSRVEEAIKEVEKSVNGITQEINTISSGTERVEAKVEESQEVLILSLEDFSQIESASTALDQNAGAFTKMI
;
A
#
# COMPACT_ATOMS: atom_id res chain seq x y z
N MET A 1 6.70 72.56 15.56
CA MET A 1 7.05 71.17 15.21
C MET A 1 8.49 71.17 14.75
N ASN A 2 9.33 70.36 15.39
CA ASN A 2 10.78 70.43 15.27
C ASN A 2 11.21 69.55 14.09
N VAL A 3 11.38 70.16 12.91
CA VAL A 3 11.70 69.49 11.63
C VAL A 3 12.92 68.54 11.75
N ASN A 4 13.84 68.83 12.68
CA ASN A 4 15.01 67.98 12.94
C ASN A 4 14.66 66.63 13.59
N ALA A 5 13.65 66.58 14.48
CA ALA A 5 13.27 65.33 15.14
C ALA A 5 12.57 64.37 14.16
N GLU A 6 11.71 64.88 13.28
CA GLU A 6 11.06 64.09 12.23
C GLU A 6 12.05 63.57 11.18
N THR A 7 13.12 64.33 10.90
CA THR A 7 14.18 63.93 9.96
C THR A 7 15.09 62.85 10.55
N GLU A 8 15.38 62.94 11.85
CA GLU A 8 16.17 61.94 12.59
C GLU A 8 15.41 60.60 12.70
N ASP A 9 14.12 60.64 13.08
CA ASP A 9 13.27 59.45 13.15
C ASP A 9 13.09 58.76 11.79
N ALA A 10 12.94 59.54 10.70
CA ALA A 10 12.86 58.99 9.35
C ALA A 10 14.18 58.31 8.91
N THR A 11 15.32 58.83 9.37
CA THR A 11 16.64 58.25 9.08
C THR A 11 16.82 56.93 9.82
N LEU A 12 16.48 56.88 11.12
CA LEU A 12 16.53 55.65 11.92
C LEU A 12 15.61 54.55 11.36
N LEU A 13 14.41 54.91 10.91
CA LEU A 13 13.50 53.97 10.25
C LEU A 13 14.09 53.43 8.93
N LEU A 14 14.67 54.30 8.11
CA LEU A 14 15.29 53.92 6.85
C LEU A 14 16.48 52.98 7.07
N ASP A 15 17.33 53.26 8.05
CA ASP A 15 18.46 52.40 8.41
C ASP A 15 17.98 51.02 8.86
N GLY A 16 16.93 50.98 9.69
CA GLY A 16 16.29 49.72 10.11
C GLY A 16 15.77 48.90 8.92
N LEU A 17 15.16 49.55 7.93
CA LEU A 17 14.71 48.90 6.69
C LEU A 17 15.88 48.40 5.85
N LEU A 18 16.92 49.22 5.66
CA LEU A 18 18.10 48.88 4.85
C LEU A 18 18.90 47.71 5.42
N GLN A 19 18.87 47.50 6.74
CA GLN A 19 19.54 46.39 7.41
C GLN A 19 18.77 45.07 7.38
N ASN A 20 17.45 45.09 7.14
CA ASN A 20 16.60 43.91 7.30
C ASN A 20 15.85 43.51 6.02
N VAL A 21 15.86 44.36 5.00
CA VAL A 21 15.08 44.16 3.76
C VAL A 21 15.97 44.37 2.54
N ALA A 22 15.92 43.45 1.58
CA ALA A 22 16.67 43.58 0.35
C ALA A 22 16.07 44.68 -0.54
N ILE A 23 16.90 45.68 -0.89
CA ILE A 23 16.46 46.89 -1.59
C ILE A 23 17.40 47.16 -2.78
N ILE A 24 16.79 47.49 -3.93
CA ILE A 24 17.48 47.96 -5.13
C ILE A 24 16.73 49.17 -5.72
N ARG A 25 17.45 50.11 -6.33
CA ARG A 25 16.89 51.28 -7.00
C ARG A 25 17.38 51.36 -8.45
N PHE A 26 16.49 51.80 -9.32
CA PHE A 26 16.76 52.01 -10.73
C PHE A 26 16.45 53.46 -11.13
N ASP A 27 17.19 53.98 -12.11
CA ASP A 27 16.82 55.21 -12.80
C ASP A 27 15.69 54.97 -13.82
N THR A 28 15.23 56.04 -14.49
CA THR A 28 14.19 55.96 -15.54
C THR A 28 14.64 55.19 -16.79
N ASN A 29 15.96 54.99 -16.96
CA ASN A 29 16.55 54.15 -18.00
C ASN A 29 16.77 52.70 -17.55
N LYS A 30 16.25 52.34 -16.36
CA LYS A 30 16.30 51.00 -15.76
C LYS A 30 17.71 50.57 -15.34
N LYS A 31 18.67 51.50 -15.26
CA LYS A 31 20.02 51.23 -14.75
C LYS A 31 19.99 51.20 -13.23
N VAL A 32 20.76 50.31 -12.62
CA VAL A 32 20.87 50.23 -11.16
C VAL A 32 21.60 51.46 -10.64
N THR A 33 20.98 52.16 -9.69
CA THR A 33 21.56 53.34 -9.02
C THR A 33 21.96 53.07 -7.59
N TYR A 34 21.42 52.00 -7.00
CA TYR A 34 21.70 51.58 -5.61
C TYR A 34 21.22 50.14 -5.42
N ALA A 35 21.97 49.33 -4.68
CA ALA A 35 21.52 48.05 -4.14
C ALA A 35 22.20 47.86 -2.77
N ASN A 36 21.47 47.40 -1.76
CA ASN A 36 22.10 47.09 -0.48
C ASN A 36 22.73 45.68 -0.49
N ALA A 37 23.57 45.42 0.52
CA ALA A 37 24.24 44.13 0.71
C ALA A 37 23.29 42.92 0.64
N LEU A 38 22.12 43.00 1.29
CA LEU A 38 21.11 41.93 1.27
C LEU A 38 20.63 41.60 -0.15
N PHE A 39 20.40 42.62 -0.99
CA PHE A 39 19.96 42.39 -2.37
C PHE A 39 21.10 41.87 -3.25
N ALA A 40 22.31 42.39 -3.05
CA ALA A 40 23.50 41.96 -3.79
C ALA A 40 23.83 40.49 -3.47
N GLU A 41 23.81 40.10 -2.19
CA GLU A 41 24.03 38.74 -1.71
C GLU A 41 23.01 37.74 -2.30
N ALA A 42 21.71 38.06 -2.22
CA ALA A 42 20.66 37.22 -2.80
C ALA A 42 20.82 37.02 -4.32
N MET A 43 21.42 38.00 -5.02
CA MET A 43 21.71 37.93 -6.45
C MET A 43 23.11 37.40 -6.78
N GLY A 44 23.93 37.08 -5.78
CA GLY A 44 25.29 36.56 -5.96
C GLY A 44 26.28 37.58 -6.56
N TYR A 45 26.04 38.88 -6.39
CA TYR A 45 26.93 39.97 -6.83
C TYR A 45 27.47 40.75 -5.64
N SER A 46 28.56 41.49 -5.85
CA SER A 46 28.95 42.60 -4.96
C SER A 46 28.12 43.86 -5.24
N GLU A 47 28.03 44.77 -4.26
CA GLU A 47 27.32 46.06 -4.44
C GLU A 47 27.88 46.87 -5.61
N GLU A 48 29.20 46.86 -5.81
CA GLU A 48 29.86 47.56 -6.92
C GLU A 48 29.53 46.96 -8.30
N GLU A 49 29.42 45.63 -8.38
CA GLU A 49 29.00 44.95 -9.61
C GLU A 49 27.55 45.27 -9.93
N MET A 50 26.68 45.35 -8.91
CA MET A 50 25.28 45.70 -9.10
C MET A 50 25.09 47.06 -9.77
N LEU A 51 25.91 48.07 -9.46
CA LEU A 51 25.85 49.40 -10.07
C LEU A 51 26.20 49.43 -11.57
N LYS A 52 26.85 48.37 -12.07
CA LYS A 52 27.21 48.23 -13.50
C LYS A 52 26.06 47.62 -14.31
N LEU A 53 25.06 47.06 -13.64
CA LEU A 53 23.96 46.33 -14.26
C LEU A 53 22.74 47.24 -14.51
N SER A 54 21.87 46.74 -15.37
CA SER A 54 20.52 47.25 -15.60
C SER A 54 19.48 46.19 -15.22
N HIS A 55 18.23 46.59 -15.05
CA HIS A 55 17.17 45.63 -14.74
C HIS A 55 17.05 44.47 -15.76
N PRO A 56 17.17 44.69 -17.09
CA PRO A 56 17.25 43.59 -18.06
C PRO A 56 18.32 42.54 -17.76
N ASP A 57 19.49 42.94 -17.27
CA ASP A 57 20.61 42.01 -17.01
C ASP A 57 20.26 40.99 -15.92
N LEU A 58 19.43 41.41 -14.96
CA LEU A 58 18.93 40.61 -13.84
C LEU A 58 17.72 39.72 -14.21
N CYS A 59 17.28 39.73 -15.46
CA CYS A 59 16.09 39.01 -15.93
C CYS A 59 16.44 37.91 -16.93
N PHE A 60 15.53 36.94 -17.08
CA PHE A 60 15.60 35.97 -18.18
C PHE A 60 15.18 36.64 -19.50
N PRO A 61 15.80 36.27 -20.65
CA PRO A 61 15.55 36.91 -21.94
C PRO A 61 14.07 36.92 -22.37
N ASP A 62 13.35 35.83 -22.14
CA ASP A 62 11.94 35.68 -22.53
C ASP A 62 11.05 36.70 -21.81
N PHE A 63 11.32 36.95 -20.54
CA PHE A 63 10.60 37.97 -19.78
C PHE A 63 10.89 39.37 -20.32
N VAL A 64 12.15 39.72 -20.59
CA VAL A 64 12.52 41.06 -21.10
C VAL A 64 11.84 41.36 -22.44
N GLN A 65 11.64 40.36 -23.29
CA GLN A 65 11.00 40.49 -24.59
C GLN A 65 9.46 40.54 -24.51
N SER A 66 8.88 40.17 -23.37
CA SER A 66 7.42 40.06 -23.19
C SER A 66 6.68 41.40 -23.20
N ALA A 67 5.40 41.35 -23.55
CA ALA A 67 4.50 42.51 -23.44
C ALA A 67 4.29 42.95 -21.97
N SER A 68 4.30 42.00 -21.04
CA SER A 68 4.12 42.29 -19.60
C SER A 68 5.29 43.07 -19.02
N TYR A 69 6.53 42.79 -19.44
CA TYR A 69 7.69 43.58 -19.04
C TYR A 69 7.60 45.05 -19.50
N LYS A 70 7.18 45.26 -20.75
CA LYS A 70 6.97 46.61 -21.30
C LYS A 70 5.89 47.35 -20.51
N ALA A 71 4.73 46.72 -20.32
CA ALA A 71 3.61 47.28 -19.58
C ALA A 71 3.98 47.60 -18.11
N MET A 72 4.71 46.71 -17.44
CA MET A 72 5.20 46.92 -16.07
C MET A 72 6.00 48.21 -15.96
N TRP A 73 6.99 48.41 -16.84
CA TRP A 73 7.82 49.61 -16.81
C TRP A 73 7.06 50.87 -17.23
N THR A 74 6.14 50.79 -18.19
CA THR A 74 5.25 51.90 -18.54
C THR A 74 4.42 52.35 -17.33
N ASN A 75 3.83 51.39 -16.59
CA ASN A 75 3.02 51.69 -15.42
C ASN A 75 3.86 52.25 -14.27
N LEU A 76 5.06 51.71 -14.02
CA LEU A 76 5.99 52.22 -13.03
C LEU A 76 6.39 53.68 -13.30
N LEU A 77 6.69 54.01 -14.56
CA LEU A 77 7.02 55.38 -14.98
C LEU A 77 5.80 56.30 -14.99
N ALA A 78 4.58 55.76 -14.99
CA ALA A 78 3.34 56.50 -14.77
C ALA A 78 2.96 56.64 -13.27
N GLY A 79 3.86 56.25 -12.36
CA GLY A 79 3.65 56.39 -10.90
C GLY A 79 2.86 55.23 -10.27
N GLN A 80 2.55 54.17 -11.00
CA GLN A 80 1.82 53.02 -10.47
C GLN A 80 2.78 51.98 -9.89
N LYS A 81 2.52 51.54 -8.64
CA LYS A 81 3.29 50.45 -8.02
C LYS A 81 3.03 49.11 -8.73
N PHE A 82 4.02 48.21 -8.67
CA PHE A 82 3.89 46.83 -9.14
C PHE A 82 4.32 45.86 -8.03
N GLN A 83 3.51 44.84 -7.77
CA GLN A 83 3.81 43.84 -6.74
C GLN A 83 3.48 42.46 -7.29
N ASN A 84 4.45 41.55 -7.24
CA ASN A 84 4.26 40.16 -7.63
C ASN A 84 5.40 39.26 -7.13
N LYS A 85 5.18 37.94 -7.21
CA LYS A 85 6.26 36.95 -7.26
C LYS A 85 6.96 37.05 -8.62
N ILE A 86 8.29 37.13 -8.60
CA ILE A 86 9.11 37.33 -9.79
C ILE A 86 10.33 36.41 -9.80
N GLU A 87 10.73 35.97 -10.98
CA GLU A 87 11.97 35.24 -11.23
C GLU A 87 13.08 36.19 -11.67
N ARG A 88 14.28 36.03 -11.13
CA ARG A 88 15.47 36.78 -11.54
C ARG A 88 16.63 35.82 -11.79
N LYS A 89 17.60 36.32 -12.54
CA LYS A 89 18.80 35.60 -12.92
C LYS A 89 19.97 36.15 -12.11
N ASN A 90 20.58 35.32 -11.28
CA ASN A 90 21.72 35.70 -10.45
C ASN A 90 23.04 35.74 -11.27
N ALA A 91 24.15 36.08 -10.62
CA ALA A 91 25.47 36.15 -11.25
C ALA A 91 25.93 34.84 -11.93
N ARG A 92 25.45 33.69 -11.44
CA ARG A 92 25.75 32.36 -11.99
C ARG A 92 24.80 31.95 -13.13
N GLY A 93 23.81 32.78 -13.45
CA GLY A 93 22.76 32.45 -14.42
C GLY A 93 21.62 31.60 -13.85
N GLU A 94 21.60 31.35 -12.55
CA GLU A 94 20.58 30.54 -11.89
C GLU A 94 19.36 31.38 -11.53
N ARG A 95 18.25 30.69 -11.29
CA ARG A 95 16.96 31.29 -10.96
C ARG A 95 16.88 31.62 -9.47
N VAL A 96 16.53 32.86 -9.17
CA VAL A 96 16.20 33.33 -7.82
C VAL A 96 14.78 33.85 -7.83
N TRP A 97 13.98 33.42 -6.86
CA TRP A 97 12.60 33.86 -6.72
C TRP A 97 12.50 34.96 -5.67
N PHE A 98 11.87 36.07 -6.03
CA PHE A 98 11.54 37.12 -5.09
C PHE A 98 10.05 37.35 -5.00
N GLU A 99 9.57 37.58 -3.79
CA GLU A 99 8.35 38.34 -3.58
C GLU A 99 8.75 39.82 -3.54
N ALA A 100 8.35 40.60 -4.54
CA ALA A 100 8.88 41.94 -4.74
C ALA A 100 7.79 42.99 -4.92
N THR A 101 8.04 44.17 -4.35
CA THR A 101 7.24 45.38 -4.55
C THR A 101 8.11 46.47 -5.16
N TYR A 102 7.74 46.90 -6.36
CA TYR A 102 8.32 48.04 -7.08
C TYR A 102 7.50 49.29 -6.79
N ILE A 103 8.18 50.33 -6.37
CA ILE A 103 7.63 51.59 -5.86
C ILE A 103 8.27 52.74 -6.64
N PRO A 104 7.51 53.47 -7.46
CA PRO A 104 8.00 54.67 -8.14
C PRO A 104 8.42 55.74 -7.11
N ILE A 105 9.56 56.38 -7.35
CA ILE A 105 10.07 57.50 -6.55
C ILE A 105 9.66 58.78 -7.28
N ILE A 106 8.78 59.56 -6.66
CA ILE A 106 8.16 60.74 -7.28
C ILE A 106 8.75 62.01 -6.66
N ARG A 107 9.11 62.97 -7.51
CA ARG A 107 9.53 64.33 -7.13
C ARG A 107 8.76 65.31 -8.02
N GLU A 108 8.03 66.25 -7.41
CA GLU A 108 7.26 67.28 -8.14
C GLU A 108 6.41 66.67 -9.28
N ASP A 109 5.61 65.65 -8.92
CA ASP A 109 4.73 64.87 -9.83
C ASP A 109 5.44 64.11 -10.97
N THR A 110 6.78 64.06 -10.96
CA THR A 110 7.58 63.33 -11.94
C THR A 110 8.24 62.12 -11.32
N VAL A 111 8.14 60.95 -11.95
CA VAL A 111 8.88 59.74 -11.53
C VAL A 111 10.36 59.93 -11.87
N VAL A 112 11.21 59.98 -10.85
CA VAL A 112 12.67 60.15 -10.99
C VAL A 112 13.45 58.84 -10.85
N GLY A 113 12.77 57.75 -10.49
CA GLY A 113 13.36 56.42 -10.36
C GLY A 113 12.37 55.42 -9.80
N VAL A 114 12.81 54.18 -9.62
CA VAL A 114 11.99 53.10 -9.06
C VAL A 114 12.79 52.37 -7.98
N ALA A 115 12.25 52.32 -6.77
CA ALA A 115 12.76 51.44 -5.72
C ALA A 115 12.07 50.07 -5.82
N LYS A 116 12.78 49.01 -5.46
CA LYS A 116 12.23 47.67 -5.30
C LYS A 116 12.66 47.14 -3.94
N ILE A 117 11.68 46.71 -3.18
CA ILE A 117 11.85 45.87 -1.98
C ILE A 117 11.62 44.42 -2.39
N ALA A 118 12.45 43.51 -1.91
CA ALA A 118 12.37 42.10 -2.24
C ALA A 118 12.62 41.21 -1.02
N THR A 119 11.92 40.09 -0.97
CA THR A 119 12.21 38.97 -0.08
C THR A 119 12.59 37.78 -0.93
N ASP A 120 13.79 37.22 -0.71
CA ASP A 120 14.19 35.98 -1.37
C ASP A 120 13.33 34.83 -0.84
N ILE A 121 12.60 34.19 -1.76
CA ILE A 121 11.72 33.06 -1.46
C ILE A 121 12.16 31.79 -2.20
N THR A 122 13.38 31.77 -2.75
CA THR A 122 13.89 30.65 -3.58
C THR A 122 13.78 29.31 -2.87
N ARG A 123 14.24 29.22 -1.62
CA ARG A 123 14.12 28.00 -0.81
C ARG A 123 12.67 27.56 -0.58
N ARG A 124 11.75 28.52 -0.42
CA ARG A 124 10.32 28.24 -0.26
C ARG A 124 9.79 27.60 -1.54
N GLU A 125 10.14 28.16 -2.70
CA GLU A 125 9.73 27.65 -4.01
C GLU A 125 10.29 26.25 -4.29
N GLU A 126 11.58 26.01 -4.01
CA GLU A 126 12.21 24.70 -4.16
C GLU A 126 11.54 23.65 -3.26
N THR A 127 11.31 23.98 -2.00
CA THR A 127 10.64 23.06 -1.05
C THR A 127 9.24 22.67 -1.54
N VAL A 128 8.49 23.63 -2.07
CA VAL A 128 7.14 23.43 -2.58
C VAL A 128 7.16 22.58 -3.86
N HIS A 129 8.13 22.78 -4.75
CA HIS A 129 8.35 21.94 -5.92
C HIS A 129 8.72 20.49 -5.55
N ASP A 130 9.67 20.31 -4.63
CA ASP A 130 10.12 18.99 -4.18
C ASP A 130 8.98 18.23 -3.50
N PHE A 131 8.17 18.93 -2.71
CA PHE A 131 6.97 18.37 -2.11
C PHE A 131 5.97 17.88 -3.17
N ALA A 132 5.71 18.67 -4.22
CA ALA A 132 4.84 18.27 -5.33
C ALA A 132 5.34 17.02 -6.05
N SER A 133 6.65 16.97 -6.34
CA SER A 133 7.30 15.82 -6.97
C SER A 133 7.24 14.56 -6.09
N GLY A 134 7.45 14.73 -4.78
CA GLY A 134 7.31 13.67 -3.78
C GLY A 134 5.90 13.09 -3.74
N LEU A 135 4.87 13.96 -3.73
CA LEU A 135 3.47 13.53 -3.80
C LEU A 135 3.20 12.72 -5.08
N LYS A 136 3.62 13.23 -6.24
CA LYS A 136 3.43 12.52 -7.52
C LYS A 136 4.07 11.13 -7.54
N SER A 137 5.29 11.03 -7.00
CA SER A 137 6.00 9.74 -6.88
C SER A 137 5.26 8.79 -5.94
N MET A 138 4.76 9.30 -4.81
CA MET A 138 3.98 8.52 -3.85
C MET A 138 2.65 8.03 -4.45
N ALA A 139 1.94 8.87 -5.21
CA ALA A 139 0.74 8.45 -5.94
C ALA A 139 1.05 7.29 -6.89
N THR A 140 2.11 7.42 -7.69
CA THR A 140 2.52 6.39 -8.65
C THR A 140 2.80 5.05 -7.95
N ASN A 141 3.58 5.08 -6.87
CA ASN A 141 3.90 3.88 -6.09
C ASN A 141 2.65 3.25 -5.44
N LEU A 142 1.74 4.06 -4.89
CA LEU A 142 0.47 3.57 -4.32
C LEU A 142 -0.40 2.91 -5.38
N LYS A 143 -0.46 3.47 -6.60
CA LYS A 143 -1.21 2.90 -7.71
C LYS A 143 -0.65 1.55 -8.13
N GLU A 144 0.68 1.46 -8.27
CA GLU A 144 1.36 0.21 -8.61
C GLU A 144 1.13 -0.85 -7.53
N HIS A 145 1.37 -0.52 -6.26
CA HIS A 145 1.17 -1.45 -5.16
C HIS A 145 -0.28 -1.91 -5.01
N SER A 146 -1.26 -1.00 -5.20
CA SER A 146 -2.68 -1.38 -5.21
C SER A 146 -3.00 -2.33 -6.35
N SER A 147 -2.54 -2.04 -7.58
CA SER A 147 -2.75 -2.93 -8.72
C SER A 147 -2.15 -4.31 -8.51
N VAL A 148 -0.92 -4.39 -7.98
CA VAL A 148 -0.27 -5.67 -7.65
C VAL A 148 -1.03 -6.40 -6.54
N GLY A 149 -1.47 -5.66 -5.52
CA GLY A 149 -2.30 -6.18 -4.43
C GLY A 149 -3.57 -6.82 -4.94
N LYS A 150 -4.30 -6.11 -5.82
CA LYS A 150 -5.54 -6.59 -6.45
C LYS A 150 -5.33 -7.90 -7.21
N THR A 151 -4.32 -7.96 -8.07
CA THR A 151 -4.01 -9.19 -8.83
C THR A 151 -3.66 -10.36 -7.92
N ARG A 152 -2.91 -10.12 -6.84
CA ARG A 152 -2.60 -11.17 -5.85
C ARG A 152 -3.85 -11.64 -5.10
N SER A 153 -4.74 -10.73 -4.72
CA SER A 153 -6.01 -11.09 -4.08
C SER A 153 -6.94 -11.87 -5.01
N GLU A 154 -6.99 -11.51 -6.30
CA GLU A 154 -7.71 -12.28 -7.33
C GLU A 154 -7.14 -13.70 -7.49
N ALA A 155 -5.81 -13.85 -7.50
CA ALA A 155 -5.17 -15.17 -7.54
C ALA A 155 -5.47 -16.00 -6.27
N LEU A 156 -5.51 -15.37 -5.10
CA LEU A 156 -5.89 -16.04 -3.85
C LEU A 156 -7.35 -16.49 -3.87
N LEU A 157 -8.27 -15.71 -4.43
CA LEU A 157 -9.66 -16.15 -4.59
C LEU A 157 -9.77 -17.43 -5.43
N GLU A 158 -8.96 -17.55 -6.48
CA GLU A 158 -8.97 -18.76 -7.30
C GLU A 158 -8.39 -19.97 -6.56
N LEU A 159 -7.33 -19.76 -5.77
CA LEU A 159 -6.79 -20.80 -4.89
C LEU A 159 -7.83 -21.27 -3.87
N VAL A 160 -8.55 -20.34 -3.25
CA VAL A 160 -9.59 -20.66 -2.27
C VAL A 160 -10.72 -21.48 -2.89
N LYS A 161 -11.14 -21.17 -4.13
CA LYS A 161 -12.12 -22.00 -4.86
C LYS A 161 -11.60 -23.42 -5.10
N SER A 162 -10.32 -23.58 -5.44
CA SER A 162 -9.72 -24.91 -5.61
C SER A 162 -9.76 -25.70 -4.30
N ILE A 163 -9.46 -25.05 -3.18
CA ILE A 163 -9.53 -25.69 -1.85
C ILE A 163 -10.97 -26.09 -1.53
N THR A 164 -11.97 -25.24 -1.79
CA THR A 164 -13.38 -25.60 -1.60
C THR A 164 -13.75 -26.85 -2.40
N LYS A 165 -13.28 -26.93 -3.66
CA LYS A 165 -13.54 -28.09 -4.51
C LYS A 165 -12.90 -29.36 -3.95
N GLU A 166 -11.61 -29.31 -3.59
CA GLU A 166 -10.89 -30.45 -3.00
C GLU A 166 -11.50 -30.89 -1.66
N SER A 167 -11.99 -29.94 -0.86
CA SER A 167 -12.68 -30.23 0.39
C SER A 167 -13.98 -31.01 0.17
N ASN A 168 -14.80 -30.58 -0.79
CA ASN A 168 -16.03 -31.29 -1.14
C ASN A 168 -15.74 -32.71 -1.65
N GLU A 169 -14.73 -32.88 -2.52
CA GLU A 169 -14.30 -34.21 -3.00
C GLU A 169 -13.81 -35.11 -1.86
N ASN A 170 -13.13 -34.55 -0.86
CA ASN A 170 -12.73 -35.29 0.34
C ASN A 170 -13.94 -35.72 1.17
N THR A 171 -14.92 -34.84 1.37
CA THR A 171 -16.16 -35.16 2.10
C THR A 171 -16.91 -36.33 1.45
N ASP A 172 -17.04 -36.32 0.12
CA ASP A 172 -17.65 -37.42 -0.64
C ASP A 172 -16.86 -38.73 -0.45
N THR A 173 -15.54 -38.67 -0.57
CA THR A 173 -14.66 -39.84 -0.38
C THR A 173 -14.76 -40.42 1.04
N LEU A 174 -14.87 -39.57 2.06
CA LEU A 174 -15.03 -39.99 3.45
C LEU A 174 -16.38 -40.65 3.69
N HIS A 175 -17.45 -40.15 3.05
CA HIS A 175 -18.76 -40.77 3.09
C HIS A 175 -18.74 -42.19 2.48
N ASP A 176 -18.05 -42.36 1.35
CA ASP A 176 -17.86 -43.67 0.72
C ASP A 176 -17.06 -44.64 1.61
N LEU A 177 -15.95 -44.17 2.19
CA LEU A 177 -15.15 -44.96 3.13
C LEU A 177 -15.94 -45.36 4.38
N GLN A 178 -16.80 -44.47 4.88
CA GLN A 178 -17.65 -44.76 6.03
C GLN A 178 -18.68 -45.85 5.69
N THR A 179 -19.26 -45.79 4.49
CA THR A 179 -20.17 -46.82 3.98
C THR A 179 -19.44 -48.17 3.83
N GLU A 180 -18.23 -48.18 3.29
CA GLU A 180 -17.42 -49.40 3.14
C GLU A 180 -17.05 -50.01 4.50
N ALA A 181 -16.66 -49.19 5.48
CA ALA A 181 -16.41 -49.64 6.85
C ALA A 181 -17.64 -50.29 7.49
N GLN A 182 -18.85 -49.72 7.27
CA GLN A 182 -20.11 -50.30 7.73
C GLN A 182 -20.42 -51.65 7.05
N ASN A 183 -20.16 -51.76 5.74
CA ASN A 183 -20.32 -53.02 5.02
C ASN A 183 -19.40 -54.12 5.58
N ILE A 184 -18.12 -53.79 5.84
CA ILE A 184 -17.18 -54.72 6.46
C ILE A 184 -17.67 -55.13 7.85
N HIS A 185 -18.21 -54.20 8.65
CA HIS A 185 -18.79 -54.53 9.95
C HIS A 185 -19.95 -55.54 9.83
N GLY A 186 -20.79 -55.43 8.79
CA GLY A 186 -21.82 -56.43 8.47
C GLY A 186 -21.24 -57.81 8.12
N ILE A 187 -20.14 -57.85 7.36
CA ILE A 187 -19.43 -59.09 7.02
C ILE A 187 -18.85 -59.74 8.28
N ILE A 188 -18.20 -58.96 9.15
CA ILE A 188 -17.64 -59.41 10.44
C ILE A 188 -18.73 -60.11 11.27
N ASN A 189 -19.90 -59.49 11.41
CA ASN A 189 -21.03 -60.06 12.14
C ASN A 189 -21.51 -61.40 11.55
N THR A 190 -21.54 -61.50 10.21
CA THR A 190 -21.92 -62.72 9.50
C THR A 190 -20.91 -63.84 9.73
N ILE A 191 -19.61 -63.56 9.58
CA ILE A 191 -18.54 -64.55 9.78
C ILE A 191 -18.51 -64.99 11.25
N ASN A 192 -18.73 -64.09 12.20
CA ASN A 192 -18.77 -64.42 13.62
C ASN A 192 -19.94 -65.39 13.93
N GLY A 193 -21.10 -65.15 13.32
CA GLY A 193 -22.23 -66.07 13.37
C GLY A 193 -21.90 -67.46 12.81
N ILE A 194 -21.23 -67.52 11.65
CA ILE A 194 -20.80 -68.78 11.03
C ILE A 194 -19.80 -69.52 11.92
N ALA A 195 -18.81 -68.82 12.48
CA ALA A 195 -17.79 -69.42 13.35
C ALA A 195 -18.43 -70.02 14.62
N SER A 196 -19.35 -69.29 15.25
CA SER A 196 -20.09 -69.76 16.43
C SER A 196 -20.97 -70.97 16.12
N GLN A 197 -21.69 -70.96 14.99
CA GLN A 197 -22.47 -72.12 14.55
C GLN A 197 -21.60 -73.33 14.24
N THR A 198 -20.47 -73.13 13.58
CA THR A 198 -19.50 -74.19 13.26
C THR A 198 -18.92 -74.80 14.53
N ASN A 199 -18.62 -73.96 15.54
CA ASN A 199 -18.19 -74.39 16.86
C ASN A 199 -19.24 -75.26 17.57
N LEU A 200 -20.52 -74.88 17.51
CA LEU A 200 -21.63 -75.67 18.04
C LEU A 200 -21.84 -77.00 17.30
N LEU A 201 -21.73 -76.99 15.96
CA LEU A 201 -21.81 -78.23 15.15
C LEU A 201 -20.66 -79.18 15.48
N ALA A 202 -19.44 -78.66 15.64
CA ALA A 202 -18.28 -79.43 16.05
C ALA A 202 -18.45 -80.03 17.46
N LEU A 203 -19.04 -79.27 18.39
CA LEU A 203 -19.37 -79.76 19.73
C LEU A 203 -20.37 -80.92 19.68
N ASN A 204 -21.45 -80.78 18.90
CA ASN A 204 -22.44 -81.85 18.73
C ASN A 204 -21.81 -83.10 18.08
N ALA A 205 -20.96 -82.92 17.07
CA ALA A 205 -20.22 -84.02 16.43
C ALA A 205 -19.28 -84.73 17.41
N ALA A 206 -18.60 -83.99 18.30
CA ALA A 206 -17.75 -84.57 19.33
C ALA A 206 -18.56 -85.41 20.34
N ILE A 207 -19.76 -84.96 20.73
CA ILE A 207 -20.67 -85.71 21.60
C ILE A 207 -21.12 -87.01 20.92
N GLU A 208 -21.53 -86.95 19.66
CA GLU A 208 -22.01 -88.13 18.94
C GLU A 208 -20.87 -89.13 18.64
N ALA A 209 -19.66 -88.62 18.36
CA ALA A 209 -18.46 -89.44 18.24
C ALA A 209 -18.10 -90.18 19.54
N ALA A 210 -18.25 -89.52 20.70
CA ALA A 210 -18.09 -90.16 22.00
C ALA A 210 -19.16 -91.23 22.26
N ARG A 211 -20.39 -90.99 21.78
CA ARG A 211 -21.54 -91.89 21.92
C ARG A 211 -21.41 -93.16 21.06
N ALA A 212 -20.80 -93.05 19.88
CA ALA A 212 -20.53 -94.16 18.96
C ALA A 212 -19.36 -95.07 19.40
N GLY A 213 -18.65 -94.73 20.48
CA GLY A 213 -17.59 -95.55 21.05
C GLY A 213 -16.44 -95.79 20.08
N ASP A 214 -16.05 -97.07 19.90
CA ASP A 214 -14.90 -97.44 19.07
C ASP A 214 -15.02 -97.02 17.59
N ALA A 215 -16.24 -96.96 17.06
CA ALA A 215 -16.52 -96.55 15.68
C ALA A 215 -16.43 -95.03 15.47
N GLY A 216 -16.50 -94.23 16.55
CA GLY A 216 -16.50 -92.76 16.50
C GLY A 216 -15.12 -92.10 16.63
N ARG A 217 -14.05 -92.87 16.91
CA ARG A 217 -12.70 -92.33 17.17
C ARG A 217 -12.17 -91.40 16.08
N GLY A 218 -12.33 -91.77 14.80
CA GLY A 218 -11.92 -90.93 13.67
C GLY A 218 -12.73 -89.62 13.57
N PHE A 219 -14.03 -89.68 13.85
CA PHE A 219 -14.91 -88.51 13.86
C PHE A 219 -14.61 -87.55 15.02
N SER A 220 -14.22 -88.06 16.18
CA SER A 220 -13.85 -87.24 17.34
C SER A 220 -12.65 -86.33 17.06
N VAL A 221 -11.65 -86.83 16.33
CA VAL A 221 -10.46 -86.04 15.97
C VAL A 221 -10.83 -84.90 15.02
N VAL A 222 -11.68 -85.19 14.03
CA VAL A 222 -12.16 -84.16 13.08
C VAL A 222 -12.98 -83.09 13.82
N ALA A 223 -13.86 -83.49 14.73
CA ALA A 223 -14.67 -82.57 15.51
C ALA A 223 -13.81 -81.63 16.39
N GLU A 224 -12.78 -82.16 17.05
CA GLU A 224 -11.82 -81.35 17.83
C GLU A 224 -11.10 -80.31 16.94
N GLU A 225 -10.68 -80.71 15.74
CA GLU A 225 -9.95 -79.84 14.81
C GLU A 225 -10.84 -78.73 14.23
N VAL A 226 -12.10 -79.04 13.89
CA VAL A 226 -13.08 -78.03 13.47
C VAL A 226 -13.39 -77.05 14.61
N ARG A 227 -13.43 -77.51 15.86
CA ARG A 227 -13.64 -76.66 17.03
C ARG A 227 -12.48 -75.69 17.22
N LYS A 228 -11.24 -76.18 17.14
CA LYS A 228 -10.03 -75.33 17.17
C LYS A 228 -10.02 -74.32 16.03
N LEU A 229 -10.37 -74.74 14.82
CA LEU A 229 -10.44 -73.83 13.66
C LEU A 229 -11.48 -72.72 13.89
N SER A 230 -12.67 -73.06 14.38
CA SER A 230 -13.72 -72.09 14.69
C SER A 230 -13.27 -71.06 15.73
N SER A 231 -12.58 -71.51 16.79
CA SER A 231 -12.01 -70.61 17.81
C SER A 231 -10.93 -69.68 17.23
N ARG A 232 -10.08 -70.16 16.31
CA ARG A 232 -9.08 -69.31 15.63
C ARG A 232 -9.74 -68.28 14.71
N VAL A 233 -10.86 -68.63 14.08
CA VAL A 233 -11.65 -67.70 13.26
C VAL A 233 -12.26 -66.61 14.15
N GLU A 234 -12.85 -66.95 15.30
CA GLU A 234 -13.37 -65.97 16.26
C GLU A 234 -12.30 -64.99 16.76
N GLU A 235 -11.08 -65.47 17.00
CA GLU A 235 -9.95 -64.61 17.40
C GLU A 235 -9.51 -63.67 16.26
N ALA A 236 -9.43 -64.18 15.02
CA ALA A 236 -9.09 -63.37 13.85
C ALA A 236 -10.15 -62.28 13.58
N ILE A 237 -11.44 -62.60 13.76
CA ILE A 237 -12.55 -61.64 13.61
C ILE A 237 -12.41 -60.48 14.58
N LYS A 238 -12.03 -60.73 15.84
CA LYS A 238 -11.83 -59.67 16.84
C LYS A 238 -10.72 -58.69 16.45
N GLU A 239 -9.63 -59.18 15.86
CA GLU A 239 -8.56 -58.32 15.34
C GLU A 239 -9.04 -57.46 14.16
N VAL A 240 -9.80 -58.05 13.22
CA VAL A 240 -10.37 -57.30 12.09
C VAL A 240 -11.39 -56.25 12.58
N GLU A 241 -12.24 -56.61 13.54
CA GLU A 241 -13.20 -55.69 14.16
C GLU A 241 -12.49 -54.48 14.81
N LYS A 242 -11.40 -54.73 15.54
CA LYS A 242 -10.57 -53.66 16.10
C LYS A 242 -9.99 -52.75 15.01
N SER A 243 -9.48 -53.31 13.91
CA SER A 243 -8.96 -52.51 12.80
C SER A 243 -10.04 -51.65 12.13
N VAL A 244 -11.24 -52.21 11.88
CA VAL A 244 -12.35 -51.48 11.25
C VAL A 244 -12.87 -50.36 12.16
N ASN A 245 -12.93 -50.60 13.46
CA ASN A 245 -13.28 -49.56 14.44
C ASN A 245 -12.23 -48.43 14.44
N GLY A 246 -10.95 -48.76 14.30
CA GLY A 246 -9.86 -47.79 14.14
C GLY A 246 -10.02 -46.93 12.89
N ILE A 247 -10.29 -47.56 11.73
CA ILE A 247 -10.55 -46.86 10.46
C ILE A 247 -11.75 -45.90 10.60
N THR A 248 -12.83 -46.35 11.24
CA THR A 248 -14.02 -45.52 11.47
C THR A 248 -13.70 -44.28 12.33
N GLN A 249 -12.84 -44.44 13.34
CA GLN A 249 -12.37 -43.32 14.16
C GLN A 249 -11.49 -42.34 13.37
N GLU A 250 -10.61 -42.84 12.50
CA GLU A 250 -9.80 -42.01 11.60
C GLU A 250 -10.66 -41.23 10.60
N ILE A 251 -11.66 -41.87 9.99
CA ILE A 251 -12.62 -41.22 9.09
C ILE A 251 -13.32 -40.05 9.79
N ASN A 252 -13.85 -40.25 11.01
CA ASN A 252 -14.48 -39.17 11.78
C ASN A 252 -13.51 -38.03 12.09
N THR A 253 -12.24 -38.35 12.39
CA THR A 253 -11.22 -37.35 12.67
C THR A 253 -10.93 -36.50 11.43
N ILE A 254 -10.76 -37.14 10.27
CA ILE A 254 -10.52 -36.45 8.99
C ILE A 254 -11.73 -35.62 8.60
N SER A 255 -12.95 -36.17 8.72
CA SER A 255 -14.21 -35.45 8.45
C SER A 255 -14.32 -34.13 9.23
N SER A 256 -14.10 -34.19 10.55
CA SER A 256 -14.05 -32.96 11.37
C SER A 256 -12.95 -31.99 10.93
N GLY A 257 -11.85 -32.50 10.38
CA GLY A 257 -10.75 -31.71 9.83
C GLY A 257 -11.15 -30.97 8.57
N THR A 258 -11.84 -31.66 7.65
CA THR A 258 -12.40 -31.12 6.42
C THR A 258 -13.41 -30.00 6.71
N GLU A 259 -14.34 -30.21 7.65
CA GLU A 259 -15.30 -29.18 8.07
C GLU A 259 -14.61 -27.90 8.60
N ARG A 260 -13.51 -28.05 9.35
CA ARG A 260 -12.72 -26.90 9.82
C ARG A 260 -12.01 -26.17 8.67
N VAL A 261 -11.57 -26.89 7.65
CA VAL A 261 -10.97 -26.29 6.45
C VAL A 261 -12.03 -25.48 5.69
N GLU A 262 -13.24 -25.98 5.55
CA GLU A 262 -14.35 -25.28 4.89
C GLU A 262 -14.69 -23.96 5.59
N ALA A 263 -14.82 -23.98 6.92
CA ALA A 263 -15.06 -22.76 7.70
C ALA A 263 -13.94 -21.72 7.53
N LYS A 264 -12.68 -22.17 7.44
CA LYS A 264 -11.53 -21.28 7.22
C LYS A 264 -11.46 -20.73 5.80
N VAL A 265 -11.93 -21.50 4.83
CA VAL A 265 -12.07 -21.07 3.44
C VAL A 265 -13.12 -19.97 3.34
N GLU A 266 -14.28 -20.12 3.97
CA GLU A 266 -15.34 -19.11 3.99
C GLU A 266 -14.85 -17.78 4.60
N GLU A 267 -14.20 -17.84 5.77
CA GLU A 267 -13.56 -16.68 6.40
C GLU A 267 -12.53 -16.02 5.46
N SER A 268 -11.74 -16.82 4.75
CA SER A 268 -10.74 -16.31 3.81
C SER A 268 -11.38 -15.61 2.60
N GLN A 269 -12.53 -16.08 2.12
CA GLN A 269 -13.26 -15.42 1.04
C GLN A 269 -13.74 -14.03 1.45
N GLU A 270 -14.29 -13.87 2.65
CA GLU A 270 -14.74 -12.58 3.17
C GLU A 270 -13.58 -11.58 3.26
N VAL A 271 -12.45 -11.99 3.84
CA VAL A 271 -11.25 -11.14 3.97
C VAL A 271 -10.69 -10.73 2.60
N LEU A 272 -10.72 -11.63 1.61
CA LEU A 272 -10.23 -11.33 0.26
C LEU A 272 -11.12 -10.30 -0.46
N ILE A 273 -12.44 -10.36 -0.27
CA ILE A 273 -13.37 -9.37 -0.82
C ILE A 273 -13.09 -7.99 -0.23
N LEU A 274 -12.94 -7.90 1.10
CA LEU A 274 -12.60 -6.64 1.77
C LEU A 274 -11.24 -6.10 1.30
N SER A 275 -10.25 -6.97 1.12
CA SER A 275 -8.92 -6.58 0.62
C SER A 275 -8.99 -5.98 -0.80
N LEU A 276 -9.84 -6.53 -1.67
CA LEU A 276 -10.04 -5.98 -3.02
C LEU A 276 -10.68 -4.58 -2.98
N GLU A 277 -11.62 -4.37 -2.06
CA GLU A 277 -12.23 -3.06 -1.83
C GLU A 277 -11.20 -2.05 -1.33
N ASP A 278 -10.38 -2.43 -0.35
CA ASP A 278 -9.30 -1.59 0.18
C ASP A 278 -8.32 -1.17 -0.92
N PHE A 279 -7.92 -2.10 -1.80
CA PHE A 279 -7.06 -1.76 -2.95
C PHE A 279 -7.74 -0.77 -3.90
N SER A 280 -9.04 -0.93 -4.17
CA SER A 280 -9.80 0.03 -4.98
C SER A 280 -9.86 1.43 -4.35
N GLN A 281 -9.95 1.50 -3.02
CA GLN A 281 -9.90 2.77 -2.29
C GLN A 281 -8.52 3.41 -2.36
N ILE A 282 -7.44 2.61 -2.22
CA ILE A 282 -6.06 3.10 -2.37
C ILE A 282 -5.81 3.64 -3.78
N GLU A 283 -6.32 2.97 -4.83
CA GLU A 283 -6.19 3.45 -6.21
C GLU A 283 -6.89 4.81 -6.42
N SER A 284 -8.09 4.96 -5.84
CA SER A 284 -8.85 6.22 -5.88
C SER A 284 -8.10 7.33 -5.14
N ALA A 285 -7.58 7.03 -3.95
CA ALA A 285 -6.79 7.97 -3.15
C ALA A 285 -5.49 8.39 -3.86
N SER A 286 -4.79 7.43 -4.50
CA SER A 286 -3.61 7.69 -5.33
C SER A 286 -3.94 8.66 -6.47
N THR A 287 -5.05 8.44 -7.17
CA THR A 287 -5.50 9.32 -8.27
C THR A 287 -5.78 10.74 -7.77
N ALA A 288 -6.44 10.88 -6.62
CA ALA A 288 -6.67 12.19 -6.01
C ALA A 288 -5.34 12.87 -5.61
N LEU A 289 -4.37 12.10 -5.12
CA LEU A 289 -3.07 12.61 -4.71
C LEU A 289 -2.24 13.11 -5.92
N ASP A 290 -2.27 12.39 -7.05
CA ASP A 290 -1.66 12.83 -8.31
C ASP A 290 -2.30 14.12 -8.85
N GLN A 291 -3.63 14.21 -8.81
CA GLN A 291 -4.36 15.43 -9.18
C GLN A 291 -3.97 16.61 -8.29
N ASN A 292 -3.89 16.42 -6.98
CA ASN A 292 -3.47 17.44 -6.03
C ASN A 292 -2.04 17.89 -6.28
N ALA A 293 -1.10 16.96 -6.55
CA ALA A 293 0.27 17.30 -6.92
C ALA A 293 0.30 18.16 -8.19
N GLY A 294 -0.46 17.78 -9.22
CA GLY A 294 -0.56 18.56 -10.47
C GLY A 294 -1.21 19.94 -10.29
N ALA A 295 -2.21 20.06 -9.42
CA ALA A 295 -2.80 21.35 -9.06
C ALA A 295 -1.81 22.23 -8.30
N PHE A 296 -1.06 21.65 -7.37
CA PHE A 296 -0.05 22.36 -6.59
C PHE A 296 1.07 22.90 -7.48
N THR A 297 1.58 22.10 -8.43
CA THR A 297 2.58 22.57 -9.41
C THR A 297 2.07 23.72 -10.29
N LYS A 298 0.77 23.79 -10.59
CA LYS A 298 0.18 24.90 -11.38
C LYS A 298 -0.01 26.20 -10.58
N MET A 299 -0.02 26.13 -9.25
CA MET A 299 -0.16 27.30 -8.38
C MET A 299 1.18 28.02 -8.13
N ILE A 300 2.30 27.36 -8.45
CA ILE A 300 3.67 27.83 -8.28
C ILE A 300 4.11 28.59 -9.53
#